data_AF-A0A1G2YRK7-F1
#
_entry.id   AF-A0A1G2YRK7-F1
#
_cell.length_a   1.000
_cell.length_b   1.000
_cell.length_c   1.000
_cell.angle_alpha   90.00
_cell.angle_beta   90.00
_cell.angle_gamma   90.00
#
_symmetry.space_group_name_H-M   'P 1'
#
loop_
_entity.id
_entity.type
_entity.pdbx_description
1 polymer ?
#
loop_
_entity_poly.entity_id
_entity_poly.type
_entity_poly.pdbx_seq_one_letter_code
_entity_poly.pdbx_strand_id
1 'polypeptide(L)'
;MCGFPLVSVGDILDEFPKKASDFLNRTLLNLSRLTAGPFDCISRDDMKENEHLLLFNQNRKTRDAFLLELAEQGFIRFNIGSSTLFILTTKFWEMVENLQKTEVGNKRAFVAMWFDKSMDDYYKNGVKKAIEDAGYVPVRIDLQNFNEKICDEIIAEIKRTKFLIADFSGMRTGVFFEAGFAKGLGREVIFTVRKEDIEGLNEHFDTRQYNHIVYDSPEDLRKKLYNRICATIV
;
A
#
# COMPACT_ATOMS: atom_id res chain seq x y z
N MET A 1 -13.12 28.03 -12.70
CA MET A 1 -14.08 27.01 -12.25
C MET A 1 -13.32 26.08 -11.33
N CYS A 2 -13.74 25.97 -10.05
CA CYS A 2 -13.05 25.14 -9.06
C CYS A 2 -13.11 23.67 -9.51
N GLY A 3 -11.95 23.12 -9.89
CA GLY A 3 -11.81 21.75 -10.36
C GLY A 3 -11.73 20.78 -9.19
N PHE A 4 -12.89 20.40 -8.65
CA PHE A 4 -12.96 19.23 -7.78
C PHE A 4 -12.98 17.96 -8.65
N PRO A 5 -12.27 16.89 -8.25
CA PRO A 5 -12.39 15.61 -8.93
C PRO A 5 -13.84 15.12 -8.86
N LEU A 6 -14.43 14.85 -10.03
CA LEU A 6 -15.74 14.22 -10.15
C LEU A 6 -15.57 12.73 -9.89
N VAL A 7 -16.04 12.26 -8.74
CA VAL A 7 -16.13 10.83 -8.41
C VAL A 7 -17.54 10.37 -8.75
N SER A 8 -17.68 9.33 -9.59
CA SER A 8 -19.01 8.77 -9.87
C SER A 8 -19.49 7.92 -8.70
N VAL A 9 -20.81 7.76 -8.58
CA VAL A 9 -21.39 6.82 -7.60
C VAL A 9 -20.87 5.39 -7.83
N GLY A 10 -20.61 5.02 -9.10
CA GLY A 10 -20.01 3.73 -9.44
C GLY A 10 -18.61 3.57 -8.85
N ASP A 11 -17.76 4.59 -8.95
CA ASP A 11 -16.40 4.58 -8.40
C ASP A 11 -16.43 4.43 -6.86
N ILE A 12 -17.36 5.13 -6.19
CA ILE A 12 -17.56 5.01 -4.73
C ILE A 12 -18.02 3.59 -4.36
N LEU A 13 -18.91 2.99 -5.14
CA LEU A 13 -19.41 1.64 -4.89
C LEU A 13 -18.35 0.57 -5.16
N ASP A 14 -17.43 0.81 -6.08
CA ASP A 14 -16.30 -0.09 -6.36
C ASP A 14 -15.27 -0.11 -5.22
N GLU A 15 -15.22 0.94 -4.40
CA GLU A 15 -14.41 0.96 -3.18
C GLU A 15 -14.97 0.06 -2.07
N PHE A 16 -16.23 -0.40 -2.14
CA PHE A 16 -16.79 -1.30 -1.12
C PHE A 16 -16.17 -2.70 -1.18
N PRO A 17 -15.95 -3.36 -0.03
CA PRO A 17 -15.34 -4.68 0.01
C PRO A 17 -16.20 -5.72 -0.71
N LYS A 18 -15.64 -6.36 -1.75
CA LYS A 18 -16.31 -7.39 -2.57
C LYS A 18 -16.04 -8.83 -2.10
N LYS A 19 -14.99 -9.03 -1.28
CA LYS A 19 -14.58 -10.34 -0.75
C LYS A 19 -14.84 -10.41 0.76
N ALA A 20 -15.21 -11.60 1.26
CA ALA A 20 -15.47 -11.82 2.68
C ALA A 20 -14.28 -11.44 3.59
N SER A 21 -13.05 -11.69 3.15
CA SER A 21 -11.85 -11.32 3.89
C SER A 21 -11.63 -9.80 3.97
N ASP A 22 -11.89 -9.09 2.88
CA ASP A 22 -11.78 -7.62 2.83
C ASP A 22 -12.86 -6.97 3.71
N PHE A 23 -14.07 -7.54 3.66
CA PHE A 23 -15.19 -7.14 4.51
C PHE A 23 -14.83 -7.24 5.99
N LEU A 24 -14.30 -8.40 6.42
CA LEU A 24 -13.88 -8.61 7.79
C LEU A 24 -12.74 -7.65 8.19
N ASN A 25 -11.67 -7.59 7.40
CA ASN A 25 -10.50 -6.78 7.73
C ASN A 25 -10.83 -5.29 7.86
N ARG A 26 -11.57 -4.72 6.91
CA ARG A 26 -11.97 -3.31 6.96
C ARG A 26 -12.94 -3.03 8.10
N THR A 27 -13.82 -3.99 8.42
CA THR A 27 -14.69 -3.86 9.58
C THR A 27 -13.91 -3.79 10.88
N LEU A 28 -12.91 -4.66 11.06
CA LEU A 28 -12.04 -4.63 12.24
C LEU A 28 -11.29 -3.28 12.34
N LEU A 29 -10.80 -2.75 11.21
CA LEU A 29 -10.15 -1.43 11.16
C LEU A 29 -11.12 -0.26 11.44
N ASN A 30 -12.38 -0.35 11.03
CA ASN A 30 -13.37 0.68 11.33
C ASN A 30 -13.79 0.64 12.80
N LEU A 31 -14.01 -0.56 13.35
CA LEU A 31 -14.34 -0.74 14.77
C LEU A 31 -13.22 -0.22 15.69
N SER A 32 -11.95 -0.38 15.32
CA SER A 32 -10.84 0.13 16.13
C SER A 32 -10.77 1.66 16.20
N ARG A 33 -11.41 2.37 15.26
CA ARG A 33 -11.51 3.84 15.24
C ARG A 33 -12.66 4.39 16.08
N LEU A 34 -13.60 3.54 16.49
CA LEU A 34 -14.75 3.93 17.32
C LEU A 34 -14.42 4.04 18.81
N THR A 35 -13.19 3.70 19.19
CA THR A 35 -12.76 3.62 20.58
C THR A 35 -11.54 4.51 20.81
N ALA A 36 -11.45 5.13 21.99
CA ALA A 36 -10.32 6.01 22.33
C ALA A 36 -9.10 5.20 22.83
N GLY A 37 -9.34 4.02 23.37
CA GLY A 37 -8.31 3.06 23.74
C GLY A 37 -8.81 1.61 23.79
N PRO A 38 -7.92 0.66 24.10
CA PRO A 38 -8.30 -0.72 24.35
C PRO A 38 -9.27 -0.81 25.54
N PHE A 39 -10.28 -1.67 25.43
CA PHE A 39 -11.30 -1.97 26.45
C PHE A 39 -12.38 -0.92 26.72
N ASP A 40 -12.45 0.18 25.96
CA ASP A 40 -13.62 1.06 26.05
C ASP A 40 -14.88 0.31 25.57
N CYS A 41 -16.02 0.66 26.16
CA CYS A 41 -17.31 0.13 25.76
C CYS A 41 -17.82 0.88 24.53
N ILE A 42 -18.19 0.14 23.50
CA ILE A 42 -18.87 0.66 22.33
C ILE A 42 -20.37 0.37 22.49
N SER A 43 -21.18 1.40 22.33
CA SER A 43 -22.63 1.29 22.35
C SER A 43 -23.18 1.02 20.96
N ARG A 44 -24.00 -0.02 20.84
CA ARG A 44 -24.76 -0.37 19.62
C ARG A 44 -25.79 0.71 19.25
N ASP A 45 -26.20 1.51 20.22
CA ASP A 45 -27.26 2.52 20.11
C ASP A 45 -26.70 3.92 19.86
N ASP A 46 -25.47 4.22 20.31
CA ASP A 46 -24.79 5.49 20.01
C ASP A 46 -24.27 5.54 18.57
N MET A 47 -24.29 4.41 17.88
CA MET A 47 -24.03 4.35 16.44
C MET A 47 -25.15 5.09 15.69
N LYS A 48 -24.88 6.31 15.22
CA LYS A 48 -25.86 7.17 14.52
C LYS A 48 -26.53 6.43 13.34
N GLU A 49 -27.67 6.93 12.85
CA GLU A 49 -28.51 6.24 11.85
C GLU A 49 -27.77 5.69 10.61
N ASN A 50 -26.64 6.28 10.20
CA ASN A 50 -25.83 5.87 9.05
C ASN A 50 -24.57 5.04 9.38
N GLU A 51 -24.33 4.68 10.64
CA GLU A 51 -23.11 3.98 11.07
C GLU A 51 -23.16 2.46 10.89
N HIS A 52 -24.30 1.90 10.48
CA HIS A 52 -24.38 0.52 9.97
C HIS A 52 -23.45 0.29 8.75
N LEU A 53 -23.12 1.37 8.02
CA LEU A 53 -22.18 1.38 6.92
C LEU A 53 -20.72 1.22 7.37
N LEU A 54 -20.38 1.52 8.63
CA LEU A 54 -19.03 1.29 9.17
C LEU A 54 -18.65 -0.19 9.19
N LEU A 55 -19.66 -1.05 9.30
CA LEU A 55 -19.53 -2.50 9.26
C LEU A 55 -19.92 -3.06 7.88
N PHE A 56 -20.11 -2.17 6.89
CA PHE A 56 -20.53 -2.49 5.52
C PHE A 56 -21.83 -3.31 5.44
N ASN A 57 -22.65 -3.29 6.48
CA ASN A 57 -23.92 -4.00 6.52
C ASN A 57 -25.03 -3.12 5.91
N GLN A 58 -25.97 -3.74 5.18
CA GLN A 58 -27.04 -3.02 4.49
C GLN A 58 -28.16 -2.53 5.42
N ASN A 59 -28.27 -3.11 6.62
CA ASN A 59 -29.33 -2.78 7.57
C ASN A 59 -28.95 -3.18 9.01
N ARG A 60 -29.73 -2.70 9.98
CA ARG A 60 -29.52 -2.99 11.41
C ARG A 60 -29.56 -4.48 11.75
N LYS A 61 -30.39 -5.29 11.07
CA LYS A 61 -30.51 -6.73 11.34
C LYS A 61 -29.24 -7.50 10.94
N THR A 62 -28.71 -7.21 9.75
CA THR A 62 -27.47 -7.84 9.24
C THR A 62 -26.26 -7.41 10.05
N ARG A 63 -26.23 -6.14 10.50
CA ARG A 63 -25.27 -5.65 11.48
C ARG A 63 -25.28 -6.44 12.78
N ASP A 64 -26.46 -6.64 13.36
CA ASP A 64 -26.59 -7.36 14.63
C ASP A 64 -26.16 -8.82 14.51
N ALA A 65 -26.55 -9.50 13.42
CA ALA A 65 -26.08 -10.86 13.12
C ALA A 65 -24.55 -10.92 12.99
N PHE A 66 -23.96 -9.91 12.36
CA PHE A 66 -22.52 -9.83 12.19
C PHE A 66 -21.78 -9.57 13.51
N LEU A 67 -22.31 -8.72 14.39
CA LEU A 67 -21.75 -8.53 15.74
C LEU A 67 -21.85 -9.81 16.58
N LEU A 68 -22.93 -10.58 16.44
CA LEU A 68 -23.05 -11.89 17.09
C LEU A 68 -21.97 -12.85 16.61
N GLU A 69 -21.73 -12.94 15.30
CA GLU A 69 -20.62 -13.74 14.74
C GLU A 69 -19.27 -13.29 15.30
N LEU A 70 -18.99 -11.98 15.34
CA LEU A 70 -17.74 -11.47 15.94
C LEU A 70 -17.61 -11.84 17.42
N ALA A 71 -18.72 -11.93 18.15
CA ALA A 71 -18.72 -12.36 19.54
C ALA A 71 -18.44 -13.86 19.69
N GLU A 72 -19.05 -14.69 18.84
CA GLU A 72 -18.79 -16.14 18.79
C GLU A 72 -17.34 -16.45 18.43
N GLN A 73 -16.77 -15.70 17.48
CA GLN A 73 -15.36 -15.78 17.12
C GLN A 73 -14.43 -15.16 18.18
N GLY A 74 -14.97 -14.54 19.22
CA GLY A 74 -14.21 -13.97 20.33
C GLY A 74 -13.48 -12.66 20.00
N PHE A 75 -13.83 -11.98 18.91
CA PHE A 75 -13.32 -10.65 18.57
C PHE A 75 -13.97 -9.55 19.42
N ILE A 76 -15.25 -9.71 19.77
CA ILE A 76 -15.94 -8.81 20.69
C ILE A 76 -16.52 -9.58 21.87
N ARG A 77 -16.86 -8.87 22.93
CA ARG A 77 -17.59 -9.42 24.07
C ARG A 77 -18.70 -8.46 24.48
N PHE A 78 -19.94 -8.94 24.50
CA PHE A 78 -21.06 -8.16 25.04
C PHE A 78 -20.93 -8.04 26.56
N ASN A 79 -21.29 -6.87 27.09
CA ASN A 79 -21.23 -6.63 28.52
C ASN A 79 -22.35 -7.41 29.23
N ILE A 80 -22.02 -8.03 30.35
CA ILE A 80 -22.97 -8.81 31.14
C ILE A 80 -23.98 -7.84 31.76
N GLY A 81 -25.24 -7.92 31.33
CA GLY A 81 -26.33 -7.06 31.81
C GLY A 81 -26.74 -5.92 30.87
N SER A 82 -26.01 -5.70 29.76
CA SER A 82 -26.45 -4.82 28.68
C SER A 82 -26.19 -5.46 27.32
N SER A 83 -27.27 -5.78 26.60
CA SER A 83 -27.18 -6.27 25.22
C SER A 83 -26.76 -5.18 24.23
N THR A 84 -26.69 -3.93 24.67
CA THR A 84 -26.39 -2.76 23.82
C THR A 84 -24.93 -2.38 23.87
N LEU A 85 -24.15 -2.84 24.86
CA LEU A 85 -22.74 -2.52 25.00
C LEU A 85 -21.84 -3.73 24.69
N PHE A 86 -20.74 -3.50 24.01
CA PHE A 86 -19.69 -4.50 23.80
C PHE A 86 -18.29 -3.90 23.92
N ILE A 87 -17.31 -4.76 24.19
CA ILE A 87 -15.89 -4.41 24.21
C ILE A 87 -15.14 -5.17 23.12
N LEU A 88 -14.05 -4.57 22.65
CA LEU A 88 -13.11 -5.20 21.72
C LEU A 88 -12.10 -6.03 22.52
N THR A 89 -11.93 -7.31 22.18
CA THR A 89 -11.09 -8.24 22.94
C THR A 89 -9.61 -8.11 22.57
N THR A 90 -8.73 -8.76 23.35
CA THR A 90 -7.31 -8.88 23.00
C THR A 90 -7.09 -9.53 21.64
N LYS A 91 -7.90 -10.55 21.28
CA LYS A 91 -7.85 -11.22 19.96
C LYS A 91 -8.15 -10.23 18.82
N PHE A 92 -9.09 -9.31 19.04
CA PHE A 92 -9.38 -8.24 18.08
C PHE A 92 -8.18 -7.30 17.91
N TRP A 93 -7.58 -6.85 19.01
CA TRP A 93 -6.43 -5.94 18.94
C TRP A 93 -5.21 -6.58 18.29
N GLU A 94 -4.95 -7.86 18.58
CA GLU A 94 -3.89 -8.63 17.89
C GLU A 94 -4.12 -8.68 16.37
N MET A 95 -5.36 -8.94 15.94
CA MET A 95 -5.72 -8.95 14.52
C MET A 95 -5.59 -7.56 13.89
N VAL A 96 -6.07 -6.50 14.55
CA VAL A 96 -5.95 -5.12 14.06
C VAL A 96 -4.50 -4.69 13.95
N GLU A 97 -3.67 -5.01 14.95
CA GLU A 97 -2.23 -4.77 14.88
C GLU A 97 -1.60 -5.51 13.70
N ASN A 98 -1.96 -6.78 13.46
CA ASN A 98 -1.44 -7.53 12.33
C ASN A 98 -1.88 -6.94 10.99
N LEU A 99 -3.12 -6.48 10.88
CA LEU A 99 -3.63 -5.77 9.70
C LEU A 99 -2.91 -4.44 9.47
N GLN A 100 -2.63 -3.69 10.53
CA GLN A 100 -1.89 -2.42 10.47
C GLN A 100 -0.38 -2.63 10.27
N LYS A 101 0.20 -3.72 10.76
CA LYS A 101 1.62 -4.09 10.55
C LYS A 101 1.93 -4.29 9.05
N THR A 102 0.93 -4.65 8.25
CA THR A 102 1.06 -4.74 6.79
C THR A 102 1.37 -3.40 6.10
N GLU A 103 1.07 -2.27 6.74
CA GLU A 103 1.33 -0.92 6.17
C GLU A 103 2.34 -0.09 7.00
N VAL A 104 2.26 -0.14 8.33
CA VAL A 104 3.02 0.78 9.20
C VAL A 104 4.48 0.34 9.42
N GLY A 105 4.79 -0.95 9.22
CA GLY A 105 6.15 -1.50 9.38
C GLY A 105 6.86 -1.84 8.08
N ASN A 106 6.18 -1.71 6.94
CA ASN A 106 6.74 -2.16 5.67
C ASN A 106 7.80 -1.16 5.17
N LYS A 107 9.06 -1.50 5.41
CA LYS A 107 10.18 -0.69 4.97
C LYS A 107 10.70 -1.07 3.59
N ARG A 108 10.10 -2.05 2.90
CA ARG A 108 10.64 -2.56 1.64
C ARG A 108 10.38 -1.57 0.50
N ALA A 109 11.42 -1.31 -0.28
CA ALA A 109 11.36 -0.55 -1.51
C ALA A 109 11.89 -1.42 -2.66
N PHE A 110 11.00 -1.83 -3.55
CA PHE A 110 11.35 -2.62 -4.72
C PHE A 110 12.04 -1.74 -5.76
N VAL A 111 13.13 -2.23 -6.34
CA VAL A 111 13.91 -1.54 -7.37
C VAL A 111 13.82 -2.31 -8.67
N ALA A 112 13.02 -1.78 -9.59
CA ALA A 112 12.93 -2.22 -10.97
C ALA A 112 13.95 -1.43 -11.80
N MET A 113 15.05 -2.06 -12.20
CA MET A 113 16.10 -1.38 -12.96
C MET A 113 16.87 -2.33 -13.87
N TRP A 114 17.57 -1.76 -14.85
CA TRP A 114 18.43 -2.53 -15.74
C TRP A 114 19.68 -3.10 -15.00
N PHE A 115 19.92 -4.40 -15.16
CA PHE A 115 21.02 -5.15 -14.51
C PHE A 115 22.38 -5.09 -15.24
N ASP A 116 22.54 -4.24 -16.24
CA ASP A 116 23.85 -4.12 -16.90
C ASP A 116 24.89 -3.50 -15.97
N LYS A 117 26.15 -3.91 -16.14
CA LYS A 117 27.27 -3.45 -15.30
C LYS A 117 27.43 -1.92 -15.33
N SER A 118 27.03 -1.26 -16.41
CA SER A 118 27.03 0.21 -16.51
C SER A 118 26.05 0.89 -15.54
N MET A 119 25.12 0.15 -14.95
CA MET A 119 24.14 0.63 -13.97
C MET A 119 24.55 0.33 -12.52
N ASP A 120 25.61 -0.44 -12.29
CA ASP A 120 25.99 -0.90 -10.94
C ASP A 120 26.28 0.26 -9.99
N ASP A 121 26.95 1.31 -10.48
CA ASP A 121 27.30 2.47 -9.67
C ASP A 121 26.07 3.32 -9.34
N TYR A 122 25.19 3.52 -10.33
CA TYR A 122 23.90 4.18 -10.15
C TYR A 122 23.02 3.46 -9.14
N TYR A 123 23.04 2.13 -9.12
CA TYR A 123 22.37 1.37 -8.07
C TYR A 123 23.05 1.55 -6.71
N LYS A 124 24.33 1.19 -6.60
CA LYS A 124 25.03 1.09 -5.30
C LYS A 124 25.16 2.45 -4.62
N ASN A 125 25.53 3.48 -5.38
CA ASN A 125 25.81 4.81 -4.85
C ASN A 125 24.64 5.81 -5.04
N GLY A 126 23.72 5.52 -5.96
CA GLY A 126 22.51 6.30 -6.18
C GLY A 126 21.28 5.73 -5.45
N VAL A 127 20.63 4.76 -6.09
CA VAL A 127 19.33 4.22 -5.67
C VAL A 127 19.36 3.61 -4.28
N LYS A 128 20.30 2.68 -4.05
CA LYS A 128 20.42 1.92 -2.80
C LYS A 128 20.61 2.86 -1.60
N LYS A 129 21.59 3.79 -1.70
CA LYS A 129 21.85 4.77 -0.65
C LYS A 129 20.67 5.71 -0.42
N ALA A 130 19.99 6.17 -1.47
CA ALA A 130 18.81 7.04 -1.30
C ALA A 130 17.70 6.36 -0.48
N ILE A 131 17.45 5.07 -0.74
CA ILE A 131 16.46 4.27 -0.02
C ILE A 131 16.90 4.06 1.44
N GLU A 132 18.16 3.66 1.66
CA GLU A 132 18.72 3.41 2.99
C GLU A 132 18.76 4.69 3.84
N ASP A 133 19.20 5.81 3.26
CA ASP A 133 19.23 7.14 3.90
C ASP A 133 17.82 7.60 4.30
N ALA A 134 16.79 7.21 3.54
CA ALA A 134 15.39 7.48 3.85
C ALA A 134 14.76 6.51 4.87
N GLY A 135 15.54 5.55 5.40
CA GLY A 135 15.10 4.61 6.44
C GLY A 135 14.35 3.37 5.91
N TYR A 136 14.46 3.10 4.61
CA TYR A 136 13.84 1.97 3.91
C TYR A 136 14.89 0.89 3.57
N VAL A 137 14.42 -0.28 3.16
CA VAL A 137 15.23 -1.45 2.78
C VAL A 137 15.07 -1.68 1.27
N PRO A 138 16.15 -1.49 0.48
CA PRO A 138 16.11 -1.70 -0.96
C PRO A 138 16.04 -3.19 -1.28
N VAL A 139 15.18 -3.56 -2.21
CA VAL A 139 15.05 -4.93 -2.74
C VAL A 139 15.24 -4.91 -4.25
N ARG A 140 16.29 -5.58 -4.72
CA ARG A 140 16.58 -5.82 -6.14
C ARG A 140 16.73 -7.32 -6.37
N ILE A 141 16.01 -7.88 -7.34
CA ILE A 141 15.84 -9.34 -7.49
C ILE A 141 17.10 -10.05 -8.00
N ASP A 142 17.91 -9.43 -8.85
CA ASP A 142 19.16 -10.01 -9.35
C ASP A 142 20.20 -10.33 -8.26
N LEU A 143 20.02 -9.84 -7.03
CA LEU A 143 20.89 -10.10 -5.88
C LEU A 143 20.39 -11.25 -4.97
N GLN A 144 19.26 -11.88 -5.30
CA GLN A 144 18.71 -12.98 -4.51
C GLN A 144 18.89 -14.33 -5.23
N ASN A 145 19.24 -15.37 -4.48
CA ASN A 145 19.24 -16.75 -5.00
C ASN A 145 17.83 -17.33 -4.85
N PHE A 146 17.22 -17.82 -5.93
CA PHE A 146 15.89 -18.47 -5.89
C PHE A 146 15.91 -19.82 -6.61
N ASN A 147 15.12 -20.76 -6.07
CA ASN A 147 14.93 -22.10 -6.63
C ASN A 147 13.79 -22.14 -7.67
N GLU A 148 12.91 -21.13 -7.69
CA GLU A 148 11.73 -21.04 -8.57
C GLU A 148 11.90 -19.97 -9.67
N LYS A 149 10.85 -19.70 -10.46
CA LYS A 149 10.90 -18.73 -11.56
C LYS A 149 11.08 -17.32 -11.03
N ILE A 150 12.09 -16.62 -11.54
CA ILE A 150 12.40 -15.21 -11.20
C ILE A 150 11.18 -14.27 -11.29
N CYS A 151 10.29 -14.50 -12.26
CA CYS A 151 9.08 -13.70 -12.46
C CYS A 151 8.09 -13.80 -11.29
N ASP A 152 7.96 -14.99 -10.68
CA ASP A 152 7.04 -15.20 -9.57
C ASP A 152 7.54 -14.45 -8.32
N GLU A 153 8.86 -14.45 -8.11
CA GLU A 153 9.49 -13.69 -7.02
C GLU A 153 9.39 -12.17 -7.24
N ILE A 154 9.57 -11.69 -8.48
CA ILE A 154 9.33 -10.27 -8.83
C ILE A 154 7.90 -9.87 -8.46
N ILE A 155 6.90 -10.63 -8.89
CA ILE A 155 5.49 -10.34 -8.59
C ILE A 155 5.24 -10.36 -7.08
N ALA A 156 5.83 -11.33 -6.38
CA ALA A 156 5.66 -11.48 -4.95
C ALA A 156 6.30 -10.30 -4.18
N GLU A 157 7.50 -9.87 -4.57
CA GLU A 157 8.17 -8.71 -3.98
C GLU A 157 7.43 -7.40 -4.27
N ILE A 158 6.90 -7.21 -5.48
CA ILE A 158 6.09 -6.03 -5.81
C ILE A 158 4.81 -5.99 -4.95
N LYS A 159 4.17 -7.13 -4.68
CA LYS A 159 3.01 -7.18 -3.78
C LYS A 159 3.38 -6.81 -2.34
N ARG A 160 4.58 -7.20 -1.90
CA ARG A 160 5.11 -6.99 -0.55
C ARG A 160 5.76 -5.63 -0.34
N THR A 161 6.04 -4.85 -1.37
CA THR A 161 6.73 -3.56 -1.22
C THR A 161 5.82 -2.45 -0.71
N LYS A 162 6.39 -1.46 -0.01
CA LYS A 162 5.66 -0.23 0.36
C LYS A 162 5.53 0.70 -0.84
N PHE A 163 6.62 0.85 -1.59
CA PHE A 163 6.67 1.62 -2.83
C PHE A 163 7.69 0.99 -3.79
N LEU A 164 7.66 1.41 -5.05
CA LEU A 164 8.55 0.92 -6.09
C LEU A 164 9.34 2.08 -6.70
N ILE A 165 10.60 1.83 -7.03
CA ILE A 165 11.42 2.70 -7.87
C ILE A 165 11.60 2.02 -9.21
N ALA A 166 11.21 2.71 -10.28
CA ALA A 166 11.30 2.23 -11.65
C ALA A 166 12.32 3.10 -12.41
N ASP A 167 13.40 2.47 -12.86
CA ASP A 167 14.45 3.10 -13.65
C ASP A 167 14.34 2.70 -15.12
N PHE A 168 14.00 3.67 -15.96
CA PHE A 168 13.70 3.45 -17.38
C PHE A 168 14.92 3.56 -18.29
N SER A 169 16.13 3.68 -17.75
CA SER A 169 17.34 3.70 -18.57
C SER A 169 17.50 2.42 -19.40
N GLY A 170 17.88 2.59 -20.66
CA GLY A 170 17.97 1.49 -21.63
C GLY A 170 16.64 0.85 -22.04
N MET A 171 15.49 1.49 -21.74
CA MET A 171 14.14 1.11 -22.21
C MET A 171 13.78 -0.36 -21.98
N ARG A 172 14.03 -0.86 -20.78
CA ARG A 172 13.80 -2.28 -20.44
C ARG A 172 12.31 -2.57 -20.28
N THR A 173 11.76 -3.37 -21.19
CA THR A 173 10.34 -3.79 -21.21
C THR A 173 9.88 -4.39 -19.88
N GLY A 174 10.75 -5.13 -19.18
CA GLY A 174 10.47 -5.66 -17.84
C GLY A 174 10.14 -4.57 -16.82
N VAL A 175 10.86 -3.44 -16.83
CA VAL A 175 10.62 -2.32 -15.91
C VAL A 175 9.27 -1.66 -16.17
N PHE A 176 8.86 -1.53 -17.44
CA PHE A 176 7.52 -1.03 -17.77
C PHE A 176 6.42 -1.92 -17.22
N PHE A 177 6.58 -3.25 -17.34
CA PHE A 177 5.63 -4.21 -16.79
C PHE A 177 5.56 -4.12 -15.26
N GLU A 178 6.71 -4.10 -14.59
CA GLU A 178 6.80 -4.02 -13.12
C GLU A 178 6.20 -2.71 -12.58
N ALA A 179 6.50 -1.58 -13.23
CA ALA A 179 5.94 -0.27 -12.88
C ALA A 179 4.42 -0.23 -13.10
N GLY A 180 3.95 -0.73 -14.24
CA GLY A 180 2.52 -0.81 -14.56
C GLY A 180 1.76 -1.72 -13.59
N PHE A 181 2.34 -2.87 -13.25
CA PHE A 181 1.77 -3.80 -12.28
C PHE A 181 1.69 -3.18 -10.87
N ALA A 182 2.73 -2.49 -10.42
CA ALA A 182 2.74 -1.79 -9.14
C ALA A 182 1.68 -0.67 -9.09
N LYS A 183 1.58 0.15 -10.15
CA LYS A 183 0.51 1.17 -10.27
C LYS A 183 -0.88 0.52 -10.27
N GLY A 184 -1.07 -0.59 -10.97
CA GLY A 184 -2.33 -1.34 -10.98
C GLY A 184 -2.74 -1.90 -9.61
N LEU A 185 -1.76 -2.13 -8.71
CA LEU A 185 -1.99 -2.49 -7.31
C LEU A 185 -2.18 -1.29 -6.37
N GLY A 186 -2.17 -0.05 -6.89
CA GLY A 186 -2.25 1.17 -6.09
C GLY A 186 -0.98 1.48 -5.30
N ARG A 187 0.17 0.92 -5.67
CA ARG A 187 1.46 1.24 -5.04
C ARG A 187 2.02 2.54 -5.61
N GLU A 188 2.70 3.31 -4.76
CA GLU A 188 3.42 4.48 -5.24
C GLU A 188 4.65 4.04 -6.06
N VAL A 189 4.88 4.72 -7.18
CA VAL A 189 5.98 4.41 -8.10
C VAL A 189 6.74 5.69 -8.38
N ILE A 190 8.01 5.71 -8.00
CA ILE A 190 8.92 6.80 -8.31
C ILE A 190 9.65 6.44 -9.60
N PHE A 191 9.43 7.25 -10.62
CA PHE A 191 10.01 7.08 -11.95
C PHE A 191 11.36 7.80 -12.02
N THR A 192 12.36 7.12 -12.54
CA THR A 192 13.73 7.64 -12.71
C THR A 192 14.25 7.30 -14.09
N VAL A 193 15.12 8.14 -14.63
CA VAL A 193 15.76 7.90 -15.94
C VAL A 193 17.06 8.69 -16.03
N ARG A 194 18.10 8.08 -16.61
CA ARG A 194 19.33 8.79 -16.94
C ARG A 194 19.04 9.82 -18.02
N LYS A 195 19.63 11.01 -17.88
CA LYS A 195 19.43 12.12 -18.82
C LYS A 195 19.70 11.76 -20.29
N GLU A 196 20.67 10.90 -20.55
CA GLU A 196 21.00 10.44 -21.90
C GLU A 196 19.85 9.65 -22.55
N ASP A 197 18.99 9.01 -21.74
CA ASP A 197 17.90 8.16 -22.21
C ASP A 197 16.55 8.91 -22.27
N ILE A 198 16.50 10.19 -21.86
CA ILE A 198 15.23 10.93 -21.73
C ILE A 198 14.51 11.12 -23.07
N GLU A 199 15.27 11.33 -24.16
CA GLU A 199 14.70 11.55 -25.49
C GLU A 199 13.99 10.30 -25.98
N GLY A 200 14.64 9.13 -25.86
CA GLY A 200 14.02 7.84 -26.18
C GLY A 200 12.82 7.54 -25.28
N LEU A 201 12.87 7.91 -23.99
CA LEU A 201 11.73 7.72 -23.09
C LEU A 201 10.51 8.56 -23.48
N ASN A 202 10.72 9.78 -23.97
CA ASN A 202 9.63 10.69 -24.36
C ASN A 202 8.83 10.17 -25.57
N GLU A 203 9.41 9.27 -26.35
CA GLU A 203 8.72 8.56 -27.44
C GLU A 203 7.72 7.51 -26.91
N HIS A 204 7.91 7.04 -25.67
CA HIS A 204 7.02 6.07 -25.03
C HIS A 204 5.81 6.78 -24.38
N PHE A 205 4.66 6.66 -25.06
CA PHE A 205 3.40 7.27 -24.64
C PHE A 205 2.95 6.88 -23.22
N ASP A 206 3.20 5.63 -22.83
CA ASP A 206 2.67 5.04 -21.59
C ASP A 206 3.25 5.66 -20.32
N THR A 207 4.48 6.19 -20.39
CA THR A 207 5.18 6.72 -19.21
C THR A 207 5.47 8.21 -19.28
N ARG A 208 5.58 8.82 -20.48
CA ARG A 208 5.96 10.25 -20.64
C ARG A 208 5.14 11.26 -19.83
N GLN A 209 3.93 10.90 -19.40
CA GLN A 209 3.06 11.77 -18.61
C GLN A 209 3.45 11.81 -17.12
N TYR A 210 4.19 10.81 -16.63
CA TYR A 210 4.63 10.75 -15.24
C TYR A 210 5.89 11.59 -15.01
N ASN A 211 6.02 12.12 -13.80
CA ASN A 211 7.19 12.90 -13.42
C ASN A 211 8.40 11.98 -13.17
N HIS A 212 9.29 11.93 -14.16
CA HIS A 212 10.56 11.22 -14.07
C HIS A 212 11.60 12.10 -13.38
N ILE A 213 12.30 11.54 -12.40
CA ILE A 213 13.54 12.11 -11.90
C ILE A 213 14.62 11.88 -12.96
N VAL A 214 14.98 12.93 -13.66
CA VAL A 214 16.11 12.93 -14.60
C VAL A 214 17.40 13.15 -13.83
N TYR A 215 18.38 12.26 -14.04
CA TYR A 215 19.66 12.30 -13.33
C TYR A 215 20.87 12.13 -14.28
N ASP A 216 22.00 12.68 -13.84
CA ASP A 216 23.24 12.75 -14.66
C ASP A 216 24.40 11.97 -14.01
N SER A 217 24.32 11.71 -12.70
CA SER A 217 25.31 10.94 -11.95
C SER A 217 24.66 10.16 -10.79
N PRO A 218 25.35 9.17 -10.20
CA PRO A 218 24.87 8.47 -9.00
C PRO A 218 24.58 9.41 -7.82
N GLU A 219 25.40 10.43 -7.59
CA GLU A 219 25.20 11.40 -6.50
C GLU A 219 23.96 12.26 -6.70
N ASP A 220 23.73 12.70 -7.94
CA ASP A 220 22.55 13.47 -8.31
C ASP A 220 21.28 12.62 -8.18
N LEU A 221 21.33 11.38 -8.67
CA LEU A 221 20.27 10.39 -8.48
C LEU A 221 19.98 10.20 -7.00
N ARG A 222 21.01 9.97 -6.18
CA ARG A 222 20.84 9.78 -4.73
C ARG A 222 20.09 10.95 -4.10
N LYS A 223 20.56 12.18 -4.35
CA LYS A 223 20.01 13.39 -3.76
C LYS A 223 18.55 13.62 -4.17
N LYS A 224 18.26 13.54 -5.47
CA LYS A 224 16.91 13.79 -6.01
C LYS A 224 15.93 12.71 -5.57
N LEU A 225 16.36 11.45 -5.60
CA LEU A 225 15.53 10.32 -5.21
C LEU A 225 15.25 10.32 -3.71
N TYR A 226 16.25 10.57 -2.86
CA TYR A 226 16.05 10.72 -1.42
C TYR A 226 14.99 11.78 -1.10
N ASN A 227 15.14 12.98 -1.69
CA ASN A 227 14.18 14.07 -1.49
C ASN A 227 12.76 13.68 -1.94
N ARG A 228 12.63 12.94 -3.06
CA ARG A 228 11.33 12.44 -3.52
C ARG A 228 10.74 11.46 -2.52
N ILE A 229 11.51 10.47 -2.07
CA ILE A 229 11.05 9.45 -1.12
C ILE A 229 10.53 10.13 0.16
N CYS A 230 11.31 11.03 0.76
CA CYS A 230 10.92 11.74 1.98
C CYS A 230 9.70 12.65 1.79
N ALA A 231 9.46 13.16 0.57
CA ALA A 231 8.34 14.04 0.30
C ALA A 231 7.04 13.29 -0.01
N THR A 232 7.10 12.10 -0.61
CA THR A 232 5.91 11.42 -1.15
C THR A 232 5.55 10.12 -0.44
N ILE A 233 6.48 9.50 0.29
CA ILE A 233 6.25 8.21 0.94
C ILE A 233 6.01 8.43 2.44
N VAL A 234 4.77 8.25 2.88
CA VAL A 234 4.31 8.36 4.28
C VAL A 234 4.22 6.98 4.91
#